data_AF-A0A7S0MQU5-F1
#
_entry.id   AF-A0A7S0MQU5-F1
#
_cell.length_a   1.000
_cell.length_b   1.000
_cell.length_c   1.000
_cell.angle_alpha   90.00
_cell.angle_beta   90.00
_cell.angle_gamma   90.00
#
_symmetry.space_group_name_H-M   'P 1'
#
loop_
_entity.id
_entity.type
_entity.pdbx_description
1 polymer ?
#
loop_
_entity_poly.entity_id
_entity_poly.type
_entity_poly.pdbx_seq_one_letter_code
_entity_poly.pdbx_strand_id
1 'polypeptide(L)'
;NRGALMQAMLFLFAFTGAFGGFTAGRLFRMFRGTRWKANGLYTALLFPGVTFAIFFGLNLLIWGHKSSGAVPFGTLFALLCMWFGISTPLVMVGAYFGFKKQPVEHPVRTNQIPRQVPNQPWFVNHFVSICVGGVLPF
;
A
#
# COMPACT_ATOMS: atom_id res chain seq x y z
N ASN A 1 14.31 21.24 17.88
CA ASN A 1 14.26 19.79 17.54
C ASN A 1 13.87 19.55 16.09
N ARG A 2 14.82 19.58 15.14
CA ARG A 2 14.52 19.37 13.70
C ARG A 2 14.16 17.92 13.35
N GLY A 3 14.65 16.93 14.13
CA GLY A 3 14.35 15.51 13.92
C GLY A 3 13.08 14.97 14.59
N ALA A 4 12.49 15.72 15.52
CA ALA A 4 11.32 15.25 16.28
C ALA A 4 10.07 15.14 15.40
N LEU A 5 9.88 16.06 14.46
CA LEU A 5 8.76 16.01 13.52
C LEU A 5 8.84 14.75 12.64
N MET A 6 10.03 14.44 12.10
CA MET A 6 10.24 13.27 11.24
C MET A 6 9.99 11.96 12.01
N GLN A 7 10.47 11.85 13.25
CA GLN A 7 10.19 10.69 14.09
C GLN A 7 8.70 10.56 14.40
N ALA A 8 8.03 11.66 14.77
CA ALA A 8 6.59 11.65 15.03
C ALA A 8 5.77 11.21 13.79
N MET A 9 6.16 11.66 12.59
CA MET A 9 5.54 11.24 11.33
C MET A 9 5.71 9.74 11.08
N LEU A 10 6.89 9.17 11.33
CA LEU A 10 7.13 7.72 11.20
C LEU A 10 6.29 6.91 12.17
N PHE A 11 6.19 7.35 13.43
CA PHE A 11 5.32 6.71 14.41
C PHE A 11 3.85 6.80 14.02
N LEU A 12 3.38 7.99 13.65
CA LEU A 12 2.00 8.19 13.19
C LEU A 12 1.69 7.30 11.99
N PHE A 13 2.60 7.20 11.02
CA PHE A 13 2.47 6.30 9.88
C PHE A 13 2.35 4.83 10.33
N ALA A 14 3.19 4.38 11.27
CA ALA A 14 3.10 3.03 11.80
C ALA A 14 1.74 2.76 12.47
N PHE A 15 1.22 3.72 13.24
CA PHE A 15 -0.08 3.62 13.92
C PHE A 15 -1.28 3.66 12.96
N THR A 16 -1.25 4.52 11.95
CA THR A 16 -2.31 4.59 10.94
C THR A 16 -2.43 3.31 10.11
N GLY A 17 -1.38 2.46 10.12
CA GLY A 17 -1.42 1.09 9.62
C GLY A 17 -2.59 0.25 10.17
N ALA A 18 -3.01 0.46 11.43
CA ALA A 18 -4.18 -0.22 12.00
C ALA A 18 -5.46 0.10 11.21
N PHE A 19 -5.67 1.38 10.93
CA PHE A 19 -6.84 1.88 10.20
C PHE A 19 -6.77 1.44 8.74
N GLY A 20 -5.59 1.50 8.12
CA GLY A 20 -5.37 0.99 6.76
C GLY A 20 -5.65 -0.51 6.63
N GLY A 21 -5.21 -1.31 7.61
CA GLY A 21 -5.53 -2.74 7.68
C GLY A 21 -7.04 -2.96 7.81
N PHE A 22 -7.72 -2.22 8.70
CA PHE A 22 -9.16 -2.33 8.91
C PHE A 22 -9.97 -2.03 7.66
N THR A 23 -9.66 -0.92 6.97
CA THR A 23 -10.37 -0.55 5.73
C THR A 23 -10.07 -1.56 4.62
N ALA A 24 -8.82 -1.99 4.46
CA ALA A 24 -8.44 -3.01 3.49
C ALA A 24 -9.15 -4.35 3.74
N GLY A 25 -9.21 -4.82 4.99
CA GLY A 25 -9.90 -6.06 5.37
C GLY A 25 -11.41 -5.99 5.10
N ARG A 26 -12.04 -4.85 5.39
CA ARG A 26 -13.47 -4.63 5.14
C ARG A 26 -13.80 -4.56 3.65
N LEU A 27 -12.96 -3.87 2.86
CA LEU A 27 -13.10 -3.79 1.42
C LEU A 27 -12.89 -5.16 0.76
N PHE A 28 -11.89 -5.92 1.22
CA PHE A 28 -11.64 -7.28 0.72
C PHE A 28 -12.81 -8.23 1.00
N ARG A 29 -13.47 -8.08 2.15
CA ARG A 29 -14.70 -8.81 2.50
C ARG A 29 -15.87 -8.45 1.57
N MET A 30 -16.00 -7.17 1.18
CA MET A 30 -17.02 -6.69 0.24
C MET A 30 -16.88 -7.35 -1.14
N PHE A 31 -15.65 -7.54 -1.63
CA PHE A 31 -15.37 -8.26 -2.88
C PHE A 31 -15.47 -9.79 -2.76
N ARG A 32 -16.04 -10.33 -1.67
CA ARG A 32 -16.14 -11.77 -1.39
C ARG A 32 -14.78 -12.48 -1.32
N GLY A 33 -13.71 -11.75 -0.99
CA GLY A 33 -12.39 -12.33 -0.80
C GLY A 33 -12.34 -13.23 0.44
N THR A 34 -11.74 -14.41 0.35
CA THR A 34 -11.62 -15.37 1.46
C THR A 34 -10.26 -15.33 2.16
N ARG A 35 -9.20 -14.95 1.42
CA ARG A 35 -7.80 -14.94 1.87
C ARG A 35 -7.39 -13.65 2.58
N TRP A 36 -8.06 -13.31 3.68
CA TRP A 36 -7.84 -12.06 4.42
C TRP A 36 -6.40 -11.88 4.94
N LYS A 37 -5.72 -12.97 5.31
CA LYS A 37 -4.31 -12.93 5.77
C LYS A 37 -3.38 -12.45 4.67
N ALA A 38 -3.59 -12.92 3.44
CA ALA A 38 -2.80 -12.52 2.28
C ALA A 38 -3.06 -11.03 1.96
N ASN A 39 -4.34 -10.62 1.97
CA ASN A 39 -4.70 -9.21 1.78
C ASN A 39 -4.02 -8.30 2.82
N GLY A 40 -4.11 -8.64 4.11
CA GLY A 40 -3.44 -7.89 5.17
C GLY A 40 -1.92 -7.83 5.00
N LEU A 41 -1.29 -8.94 4.59
CA LEU A 41 0.14 -9.00 4.33
C LEU A 41 0.54 -8.12 3.13
N TYR A 42 -0.22 -8.14 2.04
CA TYR A 42 0.02 -7.25 0.89
C TYR A 42 -0.13 -5.78 1.29
N THR A 43 -1.13 -5.42 2.10
CA THR A 43 -1.29 -4.06 2.61
C THR A 43 -0.12 -3.63 3.48
N ALA A 44 0.42 -4.53 4.32
CA ALA A 44 1.54 -4.24 5.19
C ALA A 44 2.89 -4.16 4.46
N LEU A 45 3.04 -4.88 3.33
CA LEU A 45 4.33 -5.04 2.66
C LEU A 45 4.51 -4.22 1.39
N LEU A 46 3.47 -4.05 0.57
CA LEU A 46 3.63 -3.46 -0.77
C LEU A 46 4.11 -2.01 -0.71
N PHE A 47 3.36 -1.14 -0.02
CA PHE A 47 3.70 0.28 0.01
C PHE A 47 5.01 0.56 0.78
N PRO A 48 5.20 0.07 2.02
CA PRO A 48 6.45 0.33 2.74
C PRO A 48 7.64 -0.38 2.09
N GLY A 49 7.45 -1.58 1.50
CA GLY A 49 8.51 -2.34 0.86
C GLY A 49 9.03 -1.71 -0.42
N VAL A 50 8.14 -1.24 -1.30
CA VAL A 50 8.55 -0.49 -2.51
C VAL A 50 9.28 0.80 -2.11
N THR A 51 8.74 1.54 -1.14
CA THR A 51 9.37 2.77 -0.64
C THR A 51 10.75 2.51 -0.04
N PHE A 52 10.88 1.45 0.77
CA PHE A 52 12.15 1.05 1.37
C PHE A 52 13.16 0.58 0.31
N ALA A 53 12.73 -0.15 -0.71
CA ALA A 53 13.60 -0.60 -1.80
C ALA A 53 14.18 0.59 -2.59
N ILE A 54 13.34 1.58 -2.94
CA ILE A 54 13.78 2.81 -3.61
C ILE A 54 14.76 3.56 -2.70
N PHE A 55 14.38 3.79 -1.45
CA PHE A 55 15.22 4.48 -0.47
C PHE A 55 16.57 3.79 -0.26
N PHE A 56 16.57 2.47 -0.13
CA PHE A 56 17.78 1.67 0.04
C PHE A 56 18.68 1.75 -1.20
N GLY A 57 18.11 1.64 -2.40
CA GLY A 57 18.84 1.81 -3.66
C GLY A 57 19.51 3.19 -3.76
N LEU A 58 18.78 4.26 -3.43
CA LEU A 58 19.35 5.61 -3.36
C LEU A 58 20.45 5.73 -2.29
N ASN A 59 20.24 5.13 -1.12
CA ASN A 59 21.22 5.14 -0.03
C ASN A 59 22.52 4.41 -0.40
N LEU A 60 22.44 3.31 -1.17
CA LEU A 60 23.61 2.61 -1.70
C LEU A 60 24.44 3.50 -2.64
N LEU A 61 23.78 4.27 -3.52
CA LEU A 61 24.46 5.22 -4.41
C LEU A 61 25.19 6.31 -3.61
N ILE A 62 24.54 6.85 -2.58
CA ILE A 62 25.10 7.89 -1.71
C ILE A 62 26.31 7.36 -0.92
N TRP A 63 26.25 6.11 -0.43
CA TRP A 63 27.40 5.45 0.20
C TRP A 63 28.58 5.30 -0.76
N GLY A 64 28.33 4.95 -2.03
CA GLY A 64 29.38 4.85 -3.06
C GLY A 64 30.15 6.16 -3.25
N HIS A 65 29.45 7.30 -3.18
CA HIS A 65 30.05 8.63 -3.28
C HIS A 65 30.66 9.15 -1.95
N LYS A 66 30.69 8.35 -0.88
CA LYS A 66 31.15 8.74 0.47
C LYS A 66 30.53 10.04 0.98
N SER A 67 29.29 10.32 0.59
CA SER A 67 28.60 11.55 0.97
C SER A 67 28.10 11.46 2.42
N SER A 68 28.25 12.55 3.19
CA SER A 68 27.79 12.65 4.58
C SER A 68 26.27 12.61 4.73
N GLY A 69 25.51 12.62 3.63
CA GLY A 69 24.06 12.42 3.62
C GLY A 69 23.61 10.96 3.71
N ALA A 70 24.55 10.01 3.77
CA ALA A 70 24.22 8.60 3.81
C ALA A 70 23.63 8.18 5.17
N VAL A 71 22.54 7.45 5.12
CA VAL A 71 21.85 6.96 6.31
C VAL A 71 22.62 5.77 6.87
N PRO A 72 23.05 5.80 8.15
CA PRO A 72 23.87 4.74 8.73
C PRO A 72 23.09 3.43 8.89
N PHE A 73 23.81 2.31 8.83
CA PHE A 73 23.20 0.97 8.89
C PHE A 73 22.29 0.75 10.10
N GLY A 74 22.65 1.30 11.27
CA GLY A 74 21.82 1.19 12.48
C GLY A 74 20.42 1.80 12.32
N THR A 75 20.29 2.91 11.59
CA THR A 75 18.98 3.54 11.34
C THR A 75 18.14 2.75 10.33
N LEU A 76 18.77 2.11 9.33
CA LEU A 76 18.08 1.16 8.44
C LEU A 76 17.53 -0.02 9.22
N PHE A 77 18.33 -0.58 10.12
CA PHE A 77 17.90 -1.68 10.98
C PHE A 77 16.75 -1.27 11.92
N ALA A 78 16.82 -0.08 12.53
CA ALA A 78 15.75 0.44 13.37
C ALA A 78 14.43 0.62 12.59
N LEU A 79 14.48 1.13 11.35
CA LEU A 79 13.33 1.24 10.45
C LEU A 79 12.71 -0.14 10.14
N LEU A 80 13.55 -1.15 9.86
CA LEU A 80 13.09 -2.52 9.63
C LEU A 80 12.42 -3.11 10.89
N CYS A 81 13.03 -2.95 12.06
CA CYS A 81 12.46 -3.42 13.33
C CYS A 81 11.12 -2.75 13.64
N MET A 82 10.99 -1.44 13.39
CA MET A 82 9.72 -0.72 13.55
C MET A 82 8.66 -1.23 12.55
N TRP A 83 9.05 -1.46 11.29
CA TRP A 83 8.15 -1.91 10.25
C TRP A 83 7.64 -3.34 10.50
N PHE A 84 8.53 -4.30 10.74
CA PHE A 84 8.15 -5.70 10.97
C PHE A 84 7.64 -5.95 12.40
N GLY A 85 8.18 -5.24 13.39
CA GLY A 85 7.85 -5.44 14.81
C GLY A 85 6.58 -4.71 15.28
N ILE A 86 6.27 -3.54 14.70
CA ILE A 86 5.12 -2.73 15.14
C ILE A 86 4.11 -2.56 14.01
N SER A 87 4.52 -1.99 12.88
CA SER A 87 3.57 -1.61 11.83
C SER A 87 2.86 -2.81 11.19
N THR A 88 3.62 -3.85 10.81
CA THR A 88 3.09 -5.07 10.19
C THR A 88 2.07 -5.80 11.06
N PRO A 89 2.34 -6.13 12.34
CA PRO A 89 1.34 -6.77 13.20
C PRO A 89 0.13 -5.85 13.42
N LEU A 90 0.32 -4.53 13.53
CA LEU A 90 -0.77 -3.60 13.71
C LEU A 90 -1.72 -3.56 12.49
N VAL A 91 -1.18 -3.58 11.27
CA VAL A 91 -1.97 -3.72 10.03
C VAL A 91 -2.74 -5.04 10.02
N MET A 92 -2.09 -6.15 10.41
CA MET A 92 -2.73 -7.47 10.44
C MET A 92 -3.87 -7.53 11.46
N VAL A 93 -3.70 -6.93 12.64
CA VAL A 93 -4.76 -6.80 13.65
C VAL A 93 -5.91 -5.98 13.11
N GLY A 94 -5.63 -4.83 12.48
CA GLY A 94 -6.64 -4.02 11.80
C GLY A 94 -7.42 -4.82 10.75
N ALA A 95 -6.71 -5.53 9.87
CA ALA A 95 -7.30 -6.36 8.82
C ALA A 95 -8.16 -7.49 9.37
N TYR A 96 -7.76 -8.13 10.47
CA TYR A 96 -8.55 -9.15 11.14
C TYR A 96 -9.90 -8.59 11.63
N PHE A 97 -9.89 -7.45 12.34
CA PHE A 97 -11.12 -6.80 12.81
C PHE A 97 -11.99 -6.30 11.65
N GLY A 98 -11.38 -5.75 10.60
CA GLY A 98 -12.07 -5.29 9.40
C GLY A 98 -12.78 -6.43 8.66
N PHE A 99 -12.12 -7.58 8.54
CA PHE A 99 -12.66 -8.75 7.85
C PHE A 99 -13.76 -9.48 8.64
N LYS A 100 -13.73 -9.43 9.97
CA LYS A 100 -14.76 -10.01 10.83
C LYS A 100 -16.07 -9.20 10.81
N LYS A 101 -16.00 -7.91 10.46
CA LYS A 101 -17.17 -7.04 10.37
C LYS A 101 -18.05 -7.42 9.18
N GLN A 102 -19.35 -7.16 9.29
CA GLN A 102 -20.29 -7.45 8.21
C GLN A 102 -19.88 -6.72 6.91
N PRO A 103 -19.97 -7.38 5.74
CA PRO A 103 -19.71 -6.75 4.46
C PRO A 103 -20.61 -5.54 4.26
N VAL A 104 -20.09 -4.49 3.64
CA VAL A 104 -20.92 -3.36 3.23
C VAL A 104 -21.86 -3.84 2.13
N GLU A 105 -23.16 -3.67 2.30
CA GLU A 105 -24.13 -4.01 1.26
C GLU A 105 -23.96 -3.08 0.06
N HIS A 106 -23.98 -3.65 -1.14
CA HIS A 106 -23.97 -2.86 -2.35
C HIS A 106 -25.31 -2.12 -2.48
N PRO A 107 -25.32 -0.81 -2.80
CA PRO A 107 -26.55 -0.01 -2.90
C PRO A 107 -27.47 -0.48 -4.04
N VAL A 108 -26.97 -1.38 -4.90
CA VAL A 108 -27.69 -1.95 -6.02
C VAL A 108 -27.55 -3.47 -6.04
N ARG A 109 -28.63 -4.16 -6.36
CA ARG A 109 -28.63 -5.59 -6.67
C ARG A 109 -27.83 -5.79 -7.95
N THR A 110 -26.70 -6.48 -7.88
CA THR A 110 -25.98 -6.89 -9.09
C THR A 110 -26.77 -8.01 -9.75
N ASN A 111 -27.14 -7.82 -11.02
CA ASN A 111 -27.76 -8.87 -11.80
C ASN A 111 -26.70 -9.97 -12.06
N GLN A 112 -27.05 -11.24 -11.87
CA GLN A 112 -26.09 -12.35 -11.98
C GLN A 112 -25.68 -12.64 -13.43
N ILE A 113 -26.48 -12.17 -14.39
CA ILE A 113 -26.14 -12.26 -15.82
C ILE A 113 -25.19 -11.10 -16.13
N PRO A 114 -23.89 -11.36 -16.38
CA PRO A 114 -22.99 -10.33 -16.83
C PRO A 114 -23.53 -9.78 -18.16
N ARG A 115 -23.79 -8.47 -18.18
CA ARG A 115 -24.20 -7.79 -19.40
C ARG A 115 -23.09 -8.01 -20.42
N GLN A 116 -23.44 -8.40 -21.65
CA GLN A 116 -22.44 -8.55 -22.69
C GLN A 116 -21.72 -7.20 -22.87
N VAL A 117 -20.42 -7.18 -22.63
CA VAL A 117 -19.60 -5.99 -22.87
C VAL A 117 -19.43 -5.90 -24.39
N PRO A 118 -19.85 -4.79 -25.04
CA PRO A 118 -19.66 -4.64 -26.47
C PRO A 118 -18.17 -4.72 -26.81
N ASN A 119 -17.84 -5.24 -28.00
CA ASN A 119 -16.46 -5.29 -28.46
C ASN A 119 -15.85 -3.89 -28.44
N GLN A 120 -14.86 -3.67 -27.58
CA GLN A 120 -14.20 -2.39 -27.46
C GLN A 120 -13.36 -2.13 -28.72
N PRO A 121 -13.50 -0.94 -29.34
CA PRO A 121 -12.69 -0.59 -30.49
C PRO A 121 -11.21 -0.50 -30.11
N TRP A 122 -10.33 -0.81 -31.07
CA TRP A 122 -8.89 -1.01 -30.85
C TRP A 122 -8.19 0.19 -30.18
N PHE A 123 -8.68 1.41 -30.37
CA PHE A 123 -8.11 2.64 -29.81
C PHE A 123 -8.43 2.85 -28.32
N VAL A 124 -9.36 2.07 -27.75
CA VAL A 124 -9.73 2.10 -26.31
C VAL A 124 -8.91 1.07 -25.50
N ASN A 125 -7.93 0.43 -26.13
CA ASN A 125 -7.02 -0.47 -25.43
C ASN A 125 -6.20 0.31 -24.37
N HIS A 126 -6.02 -0.30 -23.20
CA HIS A 126 -5.30 0.26 -22.06
C HIS A 126 -3.95 0.87 -22.45
N PHE A 127 -3.18 0.21 -23.32
CA PHE A 127 -1.89 0.73 -23.77
C PHE A 127 -2.02 1.99 -24.63
N VAL A 128 -2.95 2.00 -25.60
CA VAL A 128 -3.17 3.14 -26.49
C VAL A 128 -3.73 4.34 -25.70
N SER A 129 -4.66 4.09 -24.77
CA SER A 129 -5.24 5.14 -23.94
C SER A 129 -4.23 5.76 -22.97
N ILE A 130 -3.28 4.99 -22.40
CA ILE A 130 -2.20 5.53 -21.58
C ILE A 130 -1.27 6.41 -22.43
N CYS A 131 -0.90 5.97 -23.63
CA CYS A 131 -0.06 6.75 -24.53
C CYS A 131 -0.73 8.06 -24.98
N VAL A 132 -1.99 8.01 -25.41
CA VAL A 132 -2.73 9.20 -25.88
C VAL A 132 -3.07 10.15 -24.73
N GLY A 133 -3.46 9.61 -23.56
CA GLY A 133 -3.76 10.41 -22.37
C GLY A 133 -2.53 11.15 -21.82
N GLY A 134 -1.33 10.58 -21.97
CA GLY A 134 -0.07 11.23 -21.58
C GLY A 134 0.39 12.33 -22.54
N VAL A 135 -0.17 12.40 -23.76
CA VAL A 135 0.16 13.42 -24.77
C VAL A 135 -0.70 14.68 -24.61
N LEU A 136 -1.88 14.56 -24.00
CA LEU A 136 -2.72 15.72 -23.72
C LEU A 136 -2.09 16.56 -22.58
N PRO A 137 -1.77 17.84 -22.83
CA PRO A 137 -1.32 18.73 -21.78
C PRO A 137 -2.51 19.03 -20.87
N PHE A 138 -2.35 18.74 -19.58
CA PHE A 138 -3.26 19.12 -18.50
C PHE A 138 -3.10 20.58 -18.13
#